data_AF-A0A4D7AGA2-F1
#
_entry.id   AF-A0A4D7AGA2-F1
#
_cell.length_a   1.000
_cell.length_b   1.000
_cell.length_c   1.000
_cell.angle_alpha   90.00
_cell.angle_beta   90.00
_cell.angle_gamma   90.00
#
_symmetry.space_group_name_H-M   'P 1'
#
loop_
_entity.id
_entity.type
_entity.pdbx_description
1 polymer ?
#
loop_
_entity_poly.entity_id
_entity_poly.type
_entity_poly.pdbx_seq_one_letter_code
_entity_poly.pdbx_strand_id
1 'polypeptide(L)'
;MKLDPKIGRSLKKASPTILTCIGAAGVVATAVLAVKATPKADSLIKADSRRNHDGDPYAATKLEAVKSCWKCYIPAAATGVATIICIFGANTLNKKQQASLASAYALVNRSYSDYKHKLKELYGEDAYKKIMESIAAEKSSMPPITATGGFSNSSLEFEDANEEQRLFYDSFSKRYFQATISQVLQAEYHINRNMVLGAFVTLNDFYDFLGISHVEGGDVVGWLLSDSMYWIDFDNSKAMVDDGLNGEIPCYVVDAEFGPQPESAWDY
;
A
#
# COMPACT_ATOMS: atom_id res chain seq x y z
N MET A 1 -27.73 -2.94 -20.10
CA MET A 1 -27.38 -1.65 -19.47
C MET A 1 -25.87 -1.47 -19.62
N LYS A 2 -25.40 -0.70 -20.62
CA LYS A 2 -23.97 -0.48 -20.84
C LYS A 2 -23.50 0.57 -19.82
N LEU A 3 -22.67 0.18 -18.86
CA LEU A 3 -22.06 1.13 -17.93
C LEU A 3 -21.16 2.11 -18.70
N ASP A 4 -21.26 3.39 -18.36
CA ASP A 4 -20.45 4.48 -18.90
C ASP A 4 -18.95 4.17 -18.68
N PRO A 5 -18.09 4.29 -19.71
CA PRO A 5 -16.66 3.97 -19.62
C PRO A 5 -15.91 4.80 -18.55
N LYS A 6 -16.37 6.00 -18.20
CA LYS A 6 -15.79 6.78 -17.09
C LYS A 6 -16.12 6.17 -15.73
N ILE A 7 -17.35 5.70 -15.54
CA ILE A 7 -17.81 5.01 -14.33
C ILE A 7 -17.05 3.68 -14.18
N GLY A 8 -16.87 2.93 -15.28
CA GLY A 8 -16.09 1.69 -15.27
C GLY A 8 -14.62 1.89 -14.89
N ARG A 9 -14.01 3.03 -15.24
CA ARG A 9 -12.60 3.34 -14.90
C ARG A 9 -12.43 3.80 -13.45
N SER A 10 -13.35 4.60 -12.91
CA SER A 10 -13.38 4.95 -11.48
C SER A 10 -13.69 3.74 -10.60
N LEU A 11 -14.64 2.89 -11.02
CA LEU A 11 -14.94 1.62 -10.33
C LEU A 11 -13.69 0.74 -10.27
N LYS A 12 -12.92 0.60 -11.35
CA LYS A 12 -11.67 -0.20 -11.33
C LYS A 12 -10.60 0.34 -10.38
N LYS A 13 -10.51 1.67 -10.17
CA LYS A 13 -9.54 2.28 -9.25
C LYS A 13 -9.96 2.16 -7.79
N ALA A 14 -11.25 2.36 -7.49
CA ALA A 14 -11.80 2.24 -6.13
C ALA A 14 -12.26 0.80 -5.77
N SER A 15 -12.19 -0.14 -6.72
CA SER A 15 -12.71 -1.50 -6.58
C SER A 15 -12.15 -2.27 -5.37
N PRO A 16 -10.85 -2.18 -5.03
CA PRO A 16 -10.35 -2.89 -3.85
C PRO A 16 -10.96 -2.35 -2.56
N THR A 17 -11.00 -1.04 -2.38
CA THR A 17 -11.61 -0.39 -1.20
C THR A 17 -13.10 -0.72 -1.09
N ILE A 18 -13.84 -0.68 -2.21
CA ILE A 18 -15.26 -1.03 -2.24
C ILE A 18 -15.47 -2.49 -1.86
N LEU A 19 -14.68 -3.43 -2.43
CA LEU A 19 -14.78 -4.84 -2.06
C LEU A 19 -14.44 -5.07 -0.58
N THR A 20 -13.48 -4.34 -0.02
CA THR A 20 -13.14 -4.41 1.42
C THR A 20 -14.29 -3.93 2.29
N CYS A 21 -14.90 -2.78 1.97
CA CYS A 21 -16.06 -2.26 2.70
C CYS A 21 -17.28 -3.21 2.60
N ILE A 22 -17.56 -3.74 1.41
CA ILE A 22 -18.61 -4.75 1.19
C ILE A 22 -18.29 -6.02 1.96
N GLY A 23 -17.02 -6.45 2.00
CA GLY A 23 -16.56 -7.58 2.80
C GLY A 23 -16.84 -7.39 4.28
N ALA A 24 -16.41 -6.25 4.85
CA ALA A 24 -16.63 -5.94 6.27
C ALA A 24 -18.13 -5.91 6.64
N ALA A 25 -18.95 -5.21 5.84
CA ALA A 25 -20.41 -5.18 6.04
C ALA A 25 -21.05 -6.57 5.86
N GLY A 26 -20.54 -7.36 4.91
CA GLY A 26 -21.00 -8.71 4.61
C GLY A 26 -20.78 -9.70 5.75
N VAL A 27 -19.68 -9.57 6.51
CA VAL A 27 -19.45 -10.37 7.73
C VAL A 27 -20.54 -10.10 8.76
N VAL A 28 -20.82 -8.82 9.04
CA VAL A 28 -21.86 -8.41 10.00
C VAL A 28 -23.24 -8.89 9.54
N ALA A 29 -23.57 -8.70 8.26
CA ALA A 29 -24.84 -9.14 7.69
C ALA A 29 -25.01 -10.67 7.77
N THR A 30 -23.95 -11.43 7.51
CA THR A 30 -23.96 -12.90 7.60
C THR A 30 -24.27 -13.35 9.03
N ALA A 31 -23.64 -12.74 10.03
CA ALA A 31 -23.89 -13.05 11.44
C ALA A 31 -25.34 -12.74 11.83
N VAL A 32 -25.87 -11.57 11.46
CA VAL A 32 -27.26 -11.19 11.74
C VAL A 32 -28.26 -12.15 11.07
N LEU A 33 -28.03 -12.52 9.81
CA LEU A 33 -28.89 -13.45 9.09
C LEU A 33 -28.87 -14.86 9.71
N ALA A 34 -27.71 -15.35 10.13
CA ALA A 34 -27.58 -16.63 10.81
C ALA A 34 -28.33 -16.64 12.15
N VAL A 35 -28.17 -15.60 12.97
CA VAL A 35 -28.86 -15.47 14.27
C VAL A 35 -30.38 -15.37 14.09
N LYS A 36 -30.85 -14.59 13.11
CA LYS A 36 -32.30 -14.49 12.81
C LYS A 36 -32.89 -15.78 12.24
N ALA A 37 -32.09 -16.61 11.58
CA ALA A 37 -32.53 -17.90 11.06
C ALA A 37 -32.70 -18.96 12.16
N THR A 38 -31.96 -18.86 13.27
CA THR A 38 -31.93 -19.87 14.34
C THR A 38 -33.28 -20.15 14.99
N PRO A 39 -34.13 -19.16 15.35
CA PRO A 39 -35.46 -19.45 15.90
C PRO A 39 -36.36 -20.22 14.93
N LYS A 40 -36.29 -19.88 13.64
CA LYS A 40 -37.04 -20.57 12.58
C LYS A 40 -36.52 -21.99 12.37
N ALA A 41 -35.21 -22.17 12.39
CA ALA A 41 -34.56 -23.48 12.34
C ALA A 41 -35.01 -24.38 13.51
N ASP A 42 -34.96 -23.88 14.74
CA ASP A 42 -35.41 -24.60 15.94
C ASP A 42 -36.89 -25.01 15.85
N SER A 43 -37.76 -24.11 15.38
CA SER A 43 -39.18 -24.42 15.19
C SER A 43 -39.42 -25.55 14.17
N LEU A 44 -38.65 -25.58 13.07
CA LEU A 44 -38.76 -26.62 12.05
C LEU A 44 -38.23 -27.97 12.53
N ILE A 45 -37.12 -27.97 13.27
CA ILE A 45 -36.55 -29.18 13.87
C ILE A 45 -37.56 -29.80 14.85
N LYS A 46 -38.14 -28.99 15.74
CA LYS A 46 -39.15 -29.44 16.70
C LYS A 46 -40.44 -29.91 16.04
N ALA A 47 -40.83 -29.31 14.91
CA ALA A 47 -42.02 -29.73 14.16
C ALA A 47 -41.79 -31.09 13.46
N ASP A 48 -40.66 -31.26 12.76
CA ASP A 48 -40.31 -32.53 12.12
C ASP A 48 -40.05 -33.65 13.14
N SER A 49 -39.43 -33.31 14.29
CA SER A 49 -39.22 -34.26 15.40
C SER A 49 -40.55 -34.83 15.88
N ARG A 50 -41.53 -33.98 16.19
CA ARG A 50 -42.86 -34.41 16.64
C ARG A 50 -43.57 -35.29 15.64
N ARG A 51 -43.38 -35.04 14.35
CA ARG A 51 -44.03 -35.81 13.28
C ARG A 51 -43.43 -37.21 13.12
N ASN A 52 -42.12 -37.34 13.34
CA ASN A 52 -41.38 -38.57 13.03
C ASN A 52 -41.05 -39.41 14.29
N HIS A 53 -41.21 -38.85 15.50
CA HIS A 53 -40.86 -39.48 16.78
C HIS A 53 -41.98 -39.34 17.82
N ASP A 54 -43.15 -39.92 17.55
CA ASP A 54 -44.26 -40.09 18.51
C ASP A 54 -44.68 -38.83 19.29
N GLY A 55 -44.56 -37.64 18.67
CA GLY A 55 -44.91 -36.37 19.31
C GLY A 55 -43.84 -35.77 20.22
N ASP A 56 -42.63 -36.36 20.31
CA ASP A 56 -41.50 -35.79 21.05
C ASP A 56 -40.78 -34.69 20.22
N PRO A 57 -40.77 -33.42 20.68
CA PRO A 57 -40.08 -32.33 20.00
C PRO A 57 -38.54 -32.37 20.08
N TYR A 58 -37.94 -33.23 20.89
CA TYR A 58 -36.49 -33.26 21.15
C TYR A 58 -35.80 -34.57 20.75
N ALA A 59 -36.52 -35.51 20.15
CA ALA A 59 -35.99 -36.80 19.72
C ALA A 59 -35.24 -36.78 18.37
N ALA A 60 -35.28 -35.66 17.62
CA ALA A 60 -34.60 -35.54 16.33
C ALA A 60 -33.08 -35.78 16.44
N THR A 61 -32.58 -36.65 15.56
CA THR A 61 -31.14 -36.90 15.43
C THR A 61 -30.41 -35.71 14.78
N LYS A 62 -29.09 -35.61 14.95
CA LYS A 62 -28.28 -34.51 14.39
C LYS A 62 -28.43 -34.37 12.86
N LEU A 63 -28.56 -35.48 12.13
CA LEU A 63 -28.75 -35.46 10.67
C LEU A 63 -30.16 -35.01 10.27
N GLU A 64 -31.19 -35.44 11.02
CA GLU A 64 -32.57 -35.00 10.80
C GLU A 64 -32.70 -33.50 11.06
N ALA A 65 -32.10 -33.01 12.15
CA ALA A 65 -32.10 -31.59 12.48
C ALA A 65 -31.50 -30.73 11.33
N VAL A 66 -30.36 -31.15 10.78
CA VAL A 66 -29.73 -30.48 9.63
C VAL A 66 -30.64 -30.53 8.40
N LYS A 67 -31.23 -31.69 8.08
CA LYS A 67 -32.11 -31.86 6.93
C LYS A 67 -33.38 -30.99 7.02
N SER A 68 -33.90 -30.78 8.22
CA SER A 68 -35.09 -29.96 8.46
C SER A 68 -34.78 -28.46 8.40
N CYS A 69 -33.60 -28.01 8.83
CA CYS A 69 -33.32 -26.59 9.01
C CYS A 69 -32.40 -25.94 7.98
N TRP A 70 -31.62 -26.70 7.20
CA TRP A 70 -30.56 -26.13 6.34
C TRP A 70 -31.03 -25.01 5.41
N LYS A 71 -32.29 -25.07 4.92
CA LYS A 71 -32.87 -24.04 4.05
C LYS A 71 -32.94 -22.66 4.71
N CYS A 72 -33.06 -22.60 6.03
CA CYS A 72 -33.09 -21.34 6.79
C CYS A 72 -31.76 -20.58 6.72
N TYR A 73 -30.65 -21.30 6.55
CA TYR A 73 -29.31 -20.74 6.50
C TYR A 73 -28.84 -20.38 5.09
N ILE A 74 -29.61 -20.67 4.03
CA ILE A 74 -29.24 -20.34 2.64
C ILE A 74 -28.87 -18.86 2.47
N PRO A 75 -29.63 -17.87 2.99
CA PRO A 75 -29.27 -16.46 2.85
C PRO A 75 -27.96 -16.10 3.57
N ALA A 76 -27.74 -16.66 4.77
CA ALA A 76 -26.51 -16.46 5.52
C ALA A 76 -25.32 -17.10 4.80
N ALA A 77 -25.45 -18.33 4.30
CA ALA A 77 -24.42 -19.02 3.55
C ALA A 77 -24.07 -18.30 2.25
N ALA A 78 -25.06 -17.85 1.48
CA ALA A 78 -24.85 -17.08 0.26
C ALA A 78 -24.11 -15.76 0.52
N THR A 79 -24.52 -15.03 1.56
CA THR A 79 -23.85 -13.77 1.97
C THR A 79 -22.42 -14.02 2.44
N GLY A 80 -22.20 -15.08 3.21
CA GLY A 80 -20.87 -15.48 3.68
C GLY A 80 -19.93 -15.83 2.52
N VAL A 81 -20.39 -16.62 1.54
CA VAL A 81 -19.60 -16.96 0.35
C VAL A 81 -19.27 -15.71 -0.47
N ALA A 82 -20.25 -14.83 -0.71
CA ALA A 82 -20.02 -13.58 -1.41
C ALA A 82 -19.01 -12.67 -0.68
N THR A 83 -19.08 -12.64 0.64
CA THR A 83 -18.14 -11.89 1.49
C THR A 83 -16.71 -12.39 1.35
N ILE A 84 -16.51 -13.71 1.38
CA ILE A 84 -15.20 -14.34 1.19
C ILE A 84 -14.62 -13.97 -0.18
N ILE A 85 -15.45 -14.05 -1.24
CA ILE A 85 -15.04 -13.66 -2.60
C ILE A 85 -14.64 -12.19 -2.65
N CYS A 86 -15.36 -11.30 -1.96
CA CYS A 86 -15.03 -9.88 -1.90
C CYS A 86 -13.70 -9.62 -1.20
N ILE A 87 -13.42 -10.30 -0.07
CA ILE A 87 -12.16 -10.13 0.68
C ILE A 87 -10.96 -10.59 -0.16
N PHE A 88 -11.01 -11.82 -0.70
CA PHE A 88 -9.91 -12.33 -1.52
C PHE A 88 -9.77 -11.57 -2.84
N GLY A 89 -10.89 -11.16 -3.44
CA GLY A 89 -10.90 -10.35 -4.66
C GLY A 89 -10.22 -8.99 -4.47
N ALA A 90 -10.47 -8.30 -3.34
CA ALA A 90 -9.79 -7.05 -3.01
C ALA A 90 -8.28 -7.25 -2.91
N ASN A 91 -7.83 -8.29 -2.22
CA ASN A 91 -6.42 -8.58 -2.02
C ASN A 91 -5.71 -8.89 -3.35
N THR A 92 -6.29 -9.75 -4.19
CA THR A 92 -5.73 -10.06 -5.52
C THR A 92 -5.67 -8.82 -6.42
N LEU A 93 -6.69 -7.96 -6.36
CA LEU A 93 -6.71 -6.74 -7.17
C LEU A 93 -5.66 -5.72 -6.71
N ASN A 94 -5.48 -5.56 -5.41
CA ASN A 94 -4.41 -4.72 -4.85
C ASN A 94 -3.02 -5.17 -5.31
N LYS A 95 -2.74 -6.48 -5.25
CA LYS A 95 -1.46 -7.03 -5.74
C LYS A 95 -1.24 -6.74 -7.23
N LYS A 96 -2.28 -6.89 -8.06
CA LYS A 96 -2.18 -6.58 -9.50
C LYS A 96 -1.95 -5.09 -9.76
N GLN A 97 -2.59 -4.20 -8.99
CA GLN A 97 -2.36 -2.76 -9.12
C GLN A 97 -0.91 -2.39 -8.74
N GLN A 98 -0.39 -2.97 -7.65
CA GLN A 98 1.01 -2.78 -7.25
C GLN A 98 1.99 -3.30 -8.31
N ALA A 99 1.79 -4.53 -8.81
CA ALA A 99 2.61 -5.10 -9.88
C ALA A 99 2.58 -4.24 -11.15
N SER A 100 1.41 -3.78 -11.58
CA SER A 100 1.29 -2.90 -12.76
C SER A 100 1.99 -1.55 -12.59
N LEU A 101 2.07 -1.01 -11.37
CA LEU A 101 2.79 0.24 -11.12
C LEU A 101 4.29 0.00 -11.17
N ALA A 102 4.76 -1.07 -10.52
CA ALA A 102 6.15 -1.54 -10.60
C ALA A 102 6.57 -1.78 -12.06
N SER A 103 5.70 -2.38 -12.87
CA SER A 103 5.91 -2.63 -14.30
C SER A 103 6.06 -1.38 -15.14
N ALA A 104 5.22 -0.37 -14.91
CA ALA A 104 5.31 0.90 -15.60
C ALA A 104 6.66 1.56 -15.31
N TYR A 105 7.10 1.52 -14.05
CA TYR A 105 8.39 2.05 -13.65
C TYR A 105 9.58 1.26 -14.19
N ALA A 106 9.50 -0.07 -14.24
CA ALA A 106 10.53 -0.91 -14.86
C ALA A 106 10.71 -0.64 -16.34
N LEU A 107 9.61 -0.50 -17.09
CA LEU A 107 9.66 -0.23 -18.52
C LEU A 107 10.33 1.13 -18.79
N VAL A 108 10.00 2.15 -18.00
CA VAL A 108 10.65 3.47 -18.09
C VAL A 108 12.14 3.36 -17.76
N ASN A 109 12.50 2.70 -16.65
CA ASN A 109 13.89 2.55 -16.24
C ASN A 109 14.71 1.77 -17.28
N ARG A 110 14.15 0.69 -17.83
CA ARG A 110 14.78 -0.10 -18.88
C ARG A 110 14.97 0.70 -20.16
N SER A 111 13.93 1.40 -20.63
CA SER A 111 14.04 2.26 -21.80
C SER A 111 15.12 3.34 -21.63
N TYR A 112 15.26 3.86 -20.42
CA TYR A 112 16.29 4.85 -20.10
C TYR A 112 17.70 4.24 -20.08
N SER A 113 17.86 3.08 -19.45
CA SER A 113 19.13 2.34 -19.42
C SER A 113 19.57 1.91 -20.82
N ASP A 114 18.67 1.35 -21.62
CA ASP A 114 18.93 0.94 -23.01
C ASP A 114 19.32 2.15 -23.86
N TYR A 115 18.66 3.30 -23.67
CA TYR A 115 19.01 4.56 -24.32
C TYR A 115 20.43 5.03 -23.95
N LYS A 116 20.76 5.03 -22.66
CA LYS A 116 22.10 5.38 -22.17
C LYS A 116 23.18 4.45 -22.75
N HIS A 117 22.92 3.15 -22.75
CA HIS A 117 23.85 2.15 -23.27
C HIS A 117 24.11 2.37 -24.77
N LYS A 118 23.06 2.60 -25.57
CA LYS A 118 23.19 2.87 -27.00
C LYS A 118 23.92 4.18 -27.29
N LEU A 119 23.74 5.20 -26.46
CA LEU A 119 24.49 6.45 -26.57
C LEU A 119 25.99 6.22 -26.33
N LYS A 120 26.35 5.46 -25.28
CA LYS A 120 27.74 5.09 -25.01
C LYS A 120 28.34 4.26 -26.15
N GLU A 121 27.58 3.31 -26.69
CA GLU A 121 28.00 2.45 -27.79
C GLU A 121 28.27 3.24 -29.08
N LEU A 122 27.35 4.14 -29.46
CA LEU A 122 27.41 4.86 -30.72
C LEU A 122 28.36 6.07 -30.71
N TYR A 123 28.49 6.75 -29.57
CA TYR A 123 29.18 8.04 -29.48
C TYR A 123 30.38 8.04 -28.52
N GLY A 124 30.61 6.94 -27.78
CA GLY A 124 31.68 6.83 -26.80
C GLY A 124 31.39 7.56 -25.48
N GLU A 125 32.17 7.25 -24.44
CA GLU A 125 31.95 7.77 -23.08
C GLU A 125 32.06 9.30 -22.97
N ASP A 126 32.97 9.94 -23.73
CA ASP A 126 33.15 11.40 -23.67
C ASP A 126 31.97 12.18 -24.25
N ALA A 127 31.38 11.71 -25.36
CA ALA A 127 30.20 12.32 -25.94
C ALA A 127 28.95 11.98 -25.12
N TYR A 128 28.83 10.75 -24.62
CA TYR A 128 27.80 10.37 -23.66
C TYR A 128 27.82 11.28 -22.42
N LYS A 129 29.00 11.53 -21.84
CA LYS A 129 29.16 12.40 -20.68
C LYS A 129 28.68 13.82 -20.98
N LYS A 130 29.11 14.42 -22.10
CA LYS A 130 28.65 15.76 -22.51
C LYS A 130 27.14 15.82 -22.79
N ILE A 131 26.56 14.77 -23.39
CA ILE A 131 25.13 14.69 -23.68
C ILE A 131 24.33 14.52 -22.39
N MET A 132 24.80 13.70 -21.44
CA MET A 132 24.15 13.56 -20.14
C MET A 132 24.30 14.82 -19.30
N GLU A 133 25.46 15.49 -19.34
CA GLU A 133 25.68 16.82 -18.72
C GLU A 133 24.73 17.87 -19.32
N SER A 134 24.56 17.91 -20.64
CA SER A 134 23.62 18.84 -21.28
C SER A 134 22.16 18.51 -20.95
N ILE A 135 21.80 17.22 -20.90
CA ILE A 135 20.45 16.79 -20.50
C ILE A 135 20.21 17.08 -19.02
N ALA A 136 21.20 16.90 -18.14
CA ALA A 136 21.09 17.21 -16.71
C ALA A 136 20.97 18.72 -16.47
N ALA A 137 21.75 19.53 -17.19
CA ALA A 137 21.63 20.99 -17.19
C ALA A 137 20.26 21.46 -17.72
N GLU A 138 19.63 20.70 -18.63
CA GLU A 138 18.31 21.00 -19.20
C GLU A 138 17.14 20.42 -18.37
N LYS A 139 17.36 19.31 -17.65
CA LYS A 139 16.38 18.60 -16.79
C LYS A 139 16.53 18.90 -15.29
N SER A 140 17.22 19.97 -14.90
CA SER A 140 17.17 20.50 -13.54
C SER A 140 15.76 21.05 -13.24
N SER A 141 14.78 20.15 -13.12
CA SER A 141 13.38 20.44 -12.86
C SER A 141 12.91 19.90 -11.51
N MET A 142 13.73 19.05 -10.87
CA MET A 142 13.55 18.72 -9.46
C MET A 142 14.44 19.68 -8.67
N PRO A 143 13.88 20.57 -7.84
CA PRO A 143 14.70 21.43 -7.00
C PRO A 143 15.57 20.56 -6.09
N PRO A 144 16.80 21.00 -5.79
CA PRO A 144 17.68 20.31 -4.86
C PRO A 144 16.97 20.13 -3.53
N ILE A 145 17.18 18.98 -2.87
CA ILE A 145 16.65 18.79 -1.52
C ILE A 145 17.39 19.76 -0.60
N THR A 146 16.63 20.65 0.03
CA THR A 146 17.17 21.64 0.95
C THR A 146 16.43 21.62 2.27
N ALA A 147 17.17 21.71 3.37
CA ALA A 147 16.61 22.03 4.67
C ALA A 147 16.92 23.48 5.06
N THR A 148 15.93 24.20 5.57
CA THR A 148 16.13 25.56 6.08
C THR A 148 16.91 25.53 7.40
N GLY A 149 17.97 26.32 7.43
CA GLY A 149 18.72 26.66 8.64
C GLY A 149 18.42 28.08 9.10
N GLY A 150 19.03 28.49 10.23
CA GLY A 150 18.80 29.81 10.82
C GLY A 150 19.21 30.99 9.93
N PHE A 151 20.18 30.80 9.02
CA PHE A 151 20.72 31.87 8.17
C PHE A 151 20.79 31.52 6.68
N SER A 152 20.73 30.23 6.34
CA SER A 152 20.77 29.75 4.96
C SER A 152 20.11 28.39 4.85
N ASN A 153 19.74 28.00 3.63
CA ASN A 153 19.38 26.63 3.33
C ASN A 153 20.65 25.78 3.18
N SER A 154 20.59 24.52 3.58
CA SER A 154 21.63 23.52 3.37
C SER A 154 21.12 22.42 2.44
N SER A 155 21.98 21.97 1.52
CA SER A 155 21.80 20.76 0.70
C SER A 155 23.06 19.91 0.81
N LEU A 156 22.93 18.60 0.60
CA LEU A 156 24.06 17.67 0.53
C LEU A 156 24.30 17.18 -0.92
N GLU A 157 23.62 17.78 -1.89
CA GLU A 157 23.75 17.42 -3.30
C GLU A 157 25.10 17.89 -3.87
N PHE A 158 25.75 17.00 -4.64
CA PHE A 158 26.94 17.36 -5.41
C PHE A 158 26.49 17.73 -6.83
N GLU A 159 26.81 18.96 -7.28
CA GLU A 159 26.35 19.52 -8.56
C GLU A 159 26.69 18.65 -9.79
N ASP A 160 27.73 17.81 -9.70
CA ASP A 160 28.20 16.94 -10.79
C ASP A 160 27.89 15.44 -10.59
N ALA A 161 27.09 15.06 -9.59
CA ALA A 161 26.75 13.66 -9.34
C ALA A 161 25.77 13.12 -10.40
N ASN A 162 26.27 12.25 -11.29
CA ASN A 162 25.41 11.55 -12.25
C ASN A 162 24.76 10.33 -11.60
N GLU A 163 23.61 10.55 -10.97
CA GLU A 163 22.86 9.50 -10.30
C GLU A 163 21.67 8.97 -11.11
N GLU A 164 21.45 7.67 -11.00
CA GLU A 164 20.33 7.01 -11.65
C GLU A 164 19.10 7.01 -10.77
N GLN A 165 17.95 7.35 -11.36
CA GLN A 165 16.65 7.14 -10.76
C GLN A 165 16.40 5.63 -10.60
N ARG A 166 15.99 5.21 -9.40
CA ARG A 166 15.68 3.83 -9.04
C ARG A 166 14.24 3.76 -8.54
N LEU A 167 13.66 2.57 -8.60
CA LEU A 167 12.36 2.31 -8.00
C LEU A 167 12.54 2.13 -6.50
N PHE A 168 11.79 2.89 -5.72
CA PHE A 168 11.67 2.75 -4.28
C PHE A 168 10.25 2.35 -3.91
N TYR A 169 10.12 1.60 -2.82
CA TYR A 169 8.89 1.26 -2.15
C TYR A 169 8.95 1.82 -0.73
N ASP A 170 8.01 2.70 -0.42
CA ASP A 170 7.85 3.26 0.91
C ASP A 170 7.01 2.30 1.75
N SER A 171 7.62 1.74 2.80
CA SER A 171 6.97 0.84 3.73
C SER A 171 5.86 1.52 4.54
N PHE A 172 5.92 2.84 4.75
CA PHE A 172 4.97 3.56 5.59
C PHE A 172 3.65 3.79 4.87
N SER A 173 3.68 4.39 3.67
CA SER A 173 2.46 4.62 2.87
C SER A 173 2.09 3.48 1.95
N LYS A 174 2.93 2.45 1.81
CA LYS A 174 2.74 1.30 0.89
C LYS A 174 2.65 1.74 -0.58
N ARG A 175 3.46 2.74 -0.97
CA ARG A 175 3.48 3.31 -2.32
C ARG A 175 4.85 3.15 -2.96
N TYR A 176 4.88 3.15 -4.28
CA TYR A 176 6.12 3.19 -5.06
C TYR A 176 6.40 4.61 -5.52
N PHE A 177 7.68 4.96 -5.59
CA PHE A 177 8.16 6.23 -6.13
C PHE A 177 9.50 6.06 -6.84
N GLN A 178 9.91 7.08 -7.60
CA GLN A 178 11.24 7.14 -8.20
C GLN A 178 12.05 8.23 -7.53
N ALA A 179 13.27 7.89 -7.14
CA ALA A 179 14.25 8.81 -6.60
C ALA A 179 15.65 8.29 -6.96
N THR A 180 16.68 9.13 -6.82
CA THR A 180 18.05 8.62 -6.72
C THR A 180 18.36 8.14 -5.30
N ILE A 181 19.44 7.37 -5.14
CA ILE A 181 19.89 6.95 -3.81
C ILE A 181 20.26 8.16 -2.96
N SER A 182 20.95 9.17 -3.51
CA SER A 182 21.28 10.38 -2.75
C SER A 182 20.04 11.15 -2.33
N GLN A 183 19.02 11.26 -3.19
CA GLN A 183 17.78 11.95 -2.82
C GLN A 183 17.13 11.31 -1.58
N VAL A 184 17.08 9.97 -1.52
CA VAL A 184 16.53 9.25 -0.37
C VAL A 184 17.40 9.47 0.88
N LEU A 185 18.72 9.30 0.77
CA LEU A 185 19.63 9.50 1.91
C LEU A 185 19.62 10.95 2.42
N GLN A 186 19.45 11.94 1.53
CA GLN A 186 19.33 13.34 1.90
C GLN A 186 18.02 13.63 2.64
N ALA A 187 16.91 13.04 2.18
CA ALA A 187 15.64 13.14 2.90
C ALA A 187 15.74 12.54 4.30
N GLU A 188 16.34 11.35 4.42
CA GLU A 188 16.58 10.67 5.71
C GLU A 188 17.50 11.48 6.64
N TYR A 189 18.51 12.13 6.09
CA TYR A 189 19.38 13.02 6.85
C TYR A 189 18.64 14.28 7.33
N HIS A 190 17.91 14.94 6.44
CA HIS A 190 17.27 16.21 6.75
C HIS A 190 16.06 16.06 7.68
N ILE A 191 15.30 14.96 7.57
CA ILE A 191 14.22 14.66 8.50
C ILE A 191 14.77 14.42 9.91
N ASN A 192 15.88 13.70 10.03
CA ASN A 192 16.57 13.49 11.31
C ASN A 192 17.10 14.79 11.91
N ARG A 193 17.75 15.63 11.08
CA ARG A 193 18.18 16.97 11.51
C ARG A 193 17.00 17.77 12.05
N ASN A 194 15.87 17.77 11.33
CA ASN A 194 14.69 18.53 11.74
C ASN A 194 14.08 17.97 13.03
N MET A 195 14.08 16.64 13.23
CA MET A 195 13.63 16.02 14.48
C MET A 195 14.48 16.49 15.66
N VAL A 196 15.80 16.52 15.51
CA VAL A 196 16.70 16.98 16.57
C VAL A 196 16.49 18.47 16.88
N LEU A 197 16.13 19.29 15.89
CA LEU A 197 15.90 20.74 16.07
C LEU A 197 14.50 21.08 16.58
N GLY A 198 13.48 20.31 16.18
CA GLY A 198 12.06 20.59 16.42
C GLY A 198 11.38 19.64 17.41
N ALA A 199 12.11 18.64 17.91
CA ALA A 199 11.65 17.53 18.75
C ALA A 199 10.64 16.57 18.07
N PHE A 200 9.83 17.01 17.12
CA PHE A 200 8.89 16.19 16.37
C PHE A 200 8.96 16.50 14.88
N VAL A 201 8.83 15.46 14.05
CA VAL A 201 8.70 15.58 12.59
C VAL A 201 7.62 14.63 12.09
N THR A 202 6.86 15.07 11.10
CA THR A 202 5.74 14.31 10.54
C THR A 202 6.17 13.43 9.37
N LEU A 203 5.33 12.45 9.02
CA LEU A 203 5.54 11.64 7.84
C LEU A 203 5.46 12.48 6.55
N ASN A 204 4.62 13.52 6.51
CA ASN A 204 4.55 14.40 5.35
C ASN A 204 5.76 15.35 5.25
N ASP A 205 6.41 15.75 6.36
CA ASP A 205 7.69 16.46 6.31
C ASP A 205 8.77 15.62 5.59
N PHE A 206 8.77 14.30 5.83
CA PHE A 206 9.66 13.38 5.12
C PHE A 206 9.34 13.31 3.61
N TYR A 207 8.05 13.30 3.26
CA TYR A 207 7.61 13.29 1.86
C TYR A 207 7.87 14.59 1.12
N ASP A 208 7.86 15.72 1.81
CA ASP A 208 8.28 17.00 1.26
C ASP A 208 9.76 16.96 0.83
N PHE A 209 10.63 16.37 1.66
CA PHE A 209 12.03 16.16 1.25
C PHE A 209 12.17 15.22 0.05
N LEU A 210 11.38 14.15 0.00
CA LEU A 210 11.39 13.23 -1.14
C LEU A 210 10.73 13.81 -2.40
N GLY A 211 10.04 14.95 -2.31
CA GLY A 211 9.31 15.56 -3.42
C GLY A 211 8.14 14.72 -3.91
N ILE A 212 7.54 13.89 -3.04
CA ILE A 212 6.41 13.03 -3.37
C ILE A 212 5.12 13.53 -2.71
N SER A 213 3.96 13.12 -3.24
CA SER A 213 2.68 13.57 -2.72
C SER A 213 2.45 13.09 -1.28
N HIS A 214 1.95 14.01 -0.45
CA HIS A 214 1.49 13.75 0.91
C HIS A 214 0.47 12.61 0.98
N VAL A 215 0.32 12.05 2.18
CA VAL A 215 -0.76 11.12 2.53
C VAL A 215 -1.72 11.75 3.51
N GLU A 216 -2.98 11.36 3.41
CA GLU A 216 -3.99 11.71 4.41
C GLU A 216 -3.58 11.13 5.76
N GLY A 217 -3.59 11.98 6.80
CA GLY A 217 -3.13 11.62 8.15
C GLY A 217 -1.60 11.66 8.32
N GLY A 218 -0.82 11.94 7.28
CA GLY A 218 0.65 12.04 7.37
C GLY A 218 1.16 13.19 8.23
N ASP A 219 0.36 14.25 8.44
CA ASP A 219 0.71 15.41 9.29
C ASP A 219 0.51 15.15 10.79
N VAL A 220 -0.17 14.05 11.15
CA VAL A 220 -0.49 13.72 12.55
C VAL A 220 0.22 12.48 13.06
N VAL A 221 1.00 11.82 12.20
CA VAL A 221 1.88 10.70 12.55
C VAL A 221 3.31 11.05 12.19
N GLY A 222 4.26 10.63 13.01
CA GLY A 222 5.64 11.04 12.84
C GLY A 222 6.58 10.39 13.84
N TRP A 223 7.73 11.02 14.03
CA TRP A 223 8.75 10.60 14.97
C TRP A 223 9.01 11.69 15.99
N LEU A 224 9.00 11.30 17.26
CA LEU A 224 9.32 12.16 18.39
C LEU A 224 10.71 11.81 18.92
N LEU A 225 11.53 12.84 19.11
CA LEU A 225 12.77 12.77 19.85
C LEU A 225 12.45 12.32 21.29
N SER A 226 13.00 11.19 21.71
CA SER A 226 12.79 10.64 23.04
C SER A 226 14.08 10.07 23.63
N ASP A 227 14.07 9.78 24.92
CA ASP A 227 15.23 9.21 25.63
C ASP A 227 15.71 7.88 25.04
N SER A 228 14.84 7.17 24.31
CA SER A 228 15.15 5.92 23.61
C SER A 228 15.32 6.09 22.10
N MET A 229 15.01 7.26 21.53
CA MET A 229 15.09 7.50 20.08
C MET A 229 15.56 8.93 19.80
N TYR A 230 16.88 9.07 19.63
CA TYR A 230 17.53 10.34 19.27
C TYR A 230 17.71 10.53 17.76
N TRP A 231 17.49 9.47 16.99
CA TRP A 231 17.66 9.40 15.55
C TRP A 231 16.67 8.36 15.00
N ILE A 232 16.14 8.59 13.81
CA ILE A 232 15.32 7.64 13.07
C ILE A 232 16.28 6.67 12.38
N ASP A 233 16.30 5.44 12.86
CA ASP A 233 17.08 4.35 12.29
C ASP A 233 16.36 3.78 11.06
N PHE A 234 16.65 4.38 9.90
CA PHE A 234 16.20 3.88 8.60
C PHE A 234 16.91 2.56 8.26
N ASP A 235 16.13 1.54 7.88
CA ASP A 235 16.61 0.21 7.47
C ASP A 235 16.28 -0.03 5.99
N ASN A 236 17.08 0.59 5.13
CA ASN A 236 16.92 0.47 3.69
C ASN A 236 17.35 -0.91 3.20
N SER A 237 16.46 -1.58 2.47
CA SER A 237 16.75 -2.90 1.89
C SER A 237 16.51 -2.93 0.40
N LYS A 238 17.03 -3.97 -0.26
CA LYS A 238 16.78 -4.23 -1.68
C LYS A 238 15.91 -5.48 -1.82
N ALA A 239 14.80 -5.33 -2.51
CA ALA A 239 13.90 -6.41 -2.88
C ALA A 239 13.86 -6.60 -4.41
N MET A 240 13.40 -7.77 -4.81
CA MET A 240 13.04 -8.07 -6.20
C MET A 240 11.51 -8.10 -6.25
N VAL A 241 10.92 -7.27 -7.11
CA VAL A 241 9.46 -7.15 -7.23
C VAL A 241 9.04 -7.68 -8.59
N ASP A 242 8.05 -8.56 -8.61
CA ASP A 242 7.45 -9.03 -9.86
C ASP A 242 6.70 -7.88 -10.54
N ASP A 243 7.16 -7.53 -11.73
CA ASP A 243 6.58 -6.48 -12.55
C ASP A 243 5.32 -6.96 -13.29
N GLY A 244 4.97 -8.25 -13.23
CA GLY A 244 3.78 -8.81 -13.87
C GLY A 244 3.79 -8.76 -15.41
N LEU A 245 4.92 -8.41 -16.04
CA LEU A 245 5.10 -8.34 -17.49
C LEU A 245 6.27 -9.20 -17.97
N ASN A 246 7.47 -8.98 -17.45
CA ASN A 246 8.72 -9.55 -17.95
C ASN A 246 9.65 -10.09 -16.85
N GLY A 247 9.24 -10.10 -15.58
CA GLY A 247 9.95 -10.77 -14.48
C GLY A 247 10.19 -9.86 -13.28
N GLU A 248 11.21 -10.19 -12.48
CA GLU A 248 11.52 -9.44 -11.27
C GLU A 248 12.43 -8.24 -11.55
N ILE A 249 12.10 -7.09 -10.96
CA ILE A 249 12.87 -5.84 -11.05
C ILE A 249 13.44 -5.47 -9.68
N PRO A 250 14.65 -4.87 -9.62
CA PRO A 250 15.19 -4.39 -8.36
C PRO A 250 14.40 -3.18 -7.86
N CYS A 251 13.90 -3.29 -6.62
CA CYS A 251 13.22 -2.23 -5.89
C CYS A 251 13.96 -2.01 -4.57
N TYR A 252 14.24 -0.76 -4.24
CA TYR A 252 14.73 -0.42 -2.91
C TYR A 252 13.52 -0.21 -1.99
N VAL A 253 13.62 -0.61 -0.73
CA VAL A 253 12.57 -0.44 0.26
C VAL A 253 13.08 0.57 1.28
N VAL A 254 12.32 1.64 1.47
CA VAL A 254 12.53 2.59 2.56
C VAL A 254 11.68 2.13 3.74
N ASP A 255 12.34 1.86 4.85
CA ASP A 255 11.74 1.42 6.10
C ASP A 255 12.50 2.02 7.29
N ALA A 256 11.94 1.90 8.49
CA ALA A 256 12.61 2.29 9.73
C ALA A 256 12.33 1.25 10.82
N GLU A 257 13.29 1.04 11.72
CA GLU A 257 13.15 0.10 12.85
C GLU A 257 11.89 0.40 13.67
N PHE A 258 11.64 1.70 13.91
CA PHE A 258 10.41 2.20 14.51
C PHE A 258 9.67 3.08 13.50
N GLY A 259 8.51 2.60 13.04
CA GLY A 259 7.64 3.35 12.13
C GLY A 259 6.97 4.56 12.80
N PRO A 260 6.44 5.51 12.01
CA PRO A 260 5.83 6.73 12.52
C PRO A 260 4.60 6.44 13.37
N GLN A 261 4.46 7.14 14.49
CA GLN A 261 3.37 6.99 15.45
C GLN A 261 2.60 8.32 15.63
N PRO A 262 1.34 8.29 16.07
CA PRO A 262 0.63 9.49 16.50
C PRO A 262 1.38 10.20 17.63
N GLU A 263 1.35 11.53 17.69
CA GLU A 263 1.97 12.31 18.78
C GLU A 263 1.48 11.85 20.18
N SER A 264 0.18 11.53 20.29
CA SER A 264 -0.44 11.02 21.52
C SER A 264 0.11 9.66 22.00
N ALA A 265 0.86 8.93 21.16
CA ALA A 265 1.50 7.68 21.59
C ALA A 265 2.66 7.92 22.57
N TRP A 266 3.08 9.16 22.74
CA TRP A 266 4.24 9.57 23.54
C TRP A 266 3.87 10.41 24.76
N ASP A 267 2.59 10.69 24.98
CA ASP A 267 2.07 11.30 26.20
C ASP A 267 2.04 10.25 27.32
N TYR A 268 3.10 10.23 28.15
CA TYR A 268 3.17 9.44 29.39
C TYR A 268 2.70 10.24 30.61
#